data_AF-A0A7J3VUR6-F1
#
_entry.id   AF-A0A7J3VUR6-F1
#
_cell.length_a   1.000
_cell.length_b   1.000
_cell.length_c   1.000
_cell.angle_alpha   90.00
_cell.angle_beta   90.00
_cell.angle_gamma   90.00
#
_symmetry.space_group_name_H-M   'P 1'
#
loop_
_entity.id
_entity.type
_entity.pdbx_description
1 polymer ?
#
loop_
_entity_poly.entity_id
_entity_poly.type
_entity_poly.pdbx_seq_one_letter_code
_entity_poly.pdbx_strand_id
1 'polypeptide(L)'
;MSTSLRRWRSCRCLEVSCLDQAVDSKTLAEAILFSSDKPVGLKTLQRALRIRSEPKLRSIIESLRQEYSGRAVEIVELEDGRFFMRLRPDLAQYAKRFTRRKALPHGVLKTLATIAYYQPLPMSSLAAIRGKDAYRQLRILVERGLVETEKSGRTSVLRTTQLFADLFGVENNPQTVRSLISKMIAQTQKQGIETSLKHASKNNTKNGPVAHRHP
;
A
#
# COMPACT_ATOMS: atom_id res chain seq x y z
N MET A 1 -33.27 7.81 -57.41
CA MET A 1 -31.87 7.67 -56.95
C MET A 1 -31.70 8.53 -55.70
N SER A 2 -31.86 7.93 -54.53
CA SER A 2 -31.86 8.63 -53.23
C SER A 2 -30.76 8.02 -52.37
N THR A 3 -29.61 8.71 -52.29
CA THR A 3 -28.49 8.31 -51.44
C THR A 3 -28.62 9.08 -50.12
N SER A 4 -29.33 8.46 -49.17
CA SER A 4 -29.52 8.97 -47.82
C SER A 4 -28.21 8.90 -47.02
N LEU A 5 -27.43 9.98 -47.05
CA LEU A 5 -26.46 10.33 -46.02
C LEU A 5 -27.19 10.67 -44.72
N ARG A 6 -27.29 9.69 -43.81
CA ARG A 6 -27.71 9.85 -42.41
C ARG A 6 -26.93 8.79 -41.60
N ARG A 7 -26.41 9.01 -40.41
CA ARG A 7 -26.37 10.15 -39.48
C ARG A 7 -25.51 9.64 -38.32
N TRP A 8 -24.20 9.76 -38.42
CA TRP A 8 -23.30 9.47 -37.28
C TRP A 8 -23.38 10.63 -36.29
N ARG A 9 -24.46 10.68 -35.51
CA ARG A 9 -24.59 11.58 -34.37
C ARG A 9 -25.40 10.88 -33.29
N SER A 10 -24.75 10.71 -32.12
CA SER A 10 -25.33 10.29 -30.84
C SER A 10 -25.22 8.81 -30.45
N CYS A 11 -23.99 8.26 -30.42
CA CYS A 11 -23.67 7.25 -29.41
C CYS A 11 -22.98 7.93 -28.24
N ARG A 12 -23.79 8.50 -27.33
CA ARG A 12 -23.38 8.86 -25.98
C ARG A 12 -23.74 7.69 -25.07
N CYS A 13 -23.10 6.54 -25.29
CA CYS A 13 -23.26 5.36 -24.44
C CYS A 13 -22.08 5.35 -23.45
N LEU A 14 -22.27 6.06 -22.34
CA LEU A 14 -21.43 5.96 -21.13
C LEU A 14 -22.09 5.00 -20.13
N GLU A 15 -22.62 3.88 -20.60
CA GLU A 15 -23.10 2.80 -19.74
C GLU A 15 -22.51 1.47 -20.20
N VAL A 16 -21.90 0.78 -19.26
CA VAL A 16 -21.12 -0.47 -19.36
C VAL A 16 -22.01 -1.69 -19.69
N SER A 17 -23.21 -1.47 -20.21
CA SER A 17 -24.31 -2.43 -20.24
C SER A 17 -24.28 -3.42 -21.43
N CYS A 18 -23.27 -3.37 -22.31
CA CYS A 18 -23.21 -4.24 -23.49
C CYS A 18 -22.16 -5.37 -23.42
N LEU A 19 -21.37 -5.48 -22.35
CA LEU A 19 -20.36 -6.55 -22.17
C LEU A 19 -20.93 -7.85 -21.54
N ASP A 20 -22.25 -7.99 -21.46
CA ASP A 20 -22.93 -8.71 -20.38
C ASP A 20 -23.19 -10.22 -20.61
N GLN A 21 -22.49 -10.92 -21.51
CA GLN A 21 -22.76 -12.37 -21.73
C GLN A 21 -21.54 -13.31 -21.92
N ALA A 22 -20.28 -12.84 -21.99
CA ALA A 22 -19.16 -13.74 -22.36
C ALA A 22 -17.95 -13.78 -21.43
N VAL A 23 -17.88 -12.91 -20.41
CA VAL A 23 -16.69 -12.85 -19.53
C VAL A 23 -16.92 -13.73 -18.32
N ASP A 24 -16.03 -14.71 -18.11
CA ASP A 24 -16.09 -15.59 -16.94
C ASP A 24 -16.02 -14.79 -15.63
N SER A 25 -16.73 -15.27 -14.60
CA SER A 25 -16.77 -14.60 -13.30
C SER A 25 -15.38 -14.43 -12.68
N LYS A 26 -14.48 -15.39 -12.92
CA LYS A 26 -13.10 -15.31 -12.45
C LYS A 26 -12.32 -14.23 -13.19
N THR A 27 -12.41 -14.18 -14.52
CA THR A 27 -11.79 -13.12 -15.34
C THR A 27 -12.29 -11.73 -14.95
N LEU A 28 -13.59 -11.62 -14.62
CA LEU A 28 -14.15 -10.36 -14.14
C LEU A 28 -13.62 -9.98 -12.75
N ALA A 29 -13.52 -10.94 -11.82
CA ALA A 29 -12.89 -10.70 -10.51
C ALA A 29 -11.44 -10.25 -10.66
N GLU A 30 -10.67 -10.93 -11.52
CA GLU A 30 -9.29 -10.58 -11.83
C GLU A 30 -9.18 -9.15 -12.37
N ALA A 31 -10.00 -8.79 -13.36
CA ALA A 31 -10.02 -7.46 -13.95
C ALA A 31 -10.33 -6.37 -12.92
N ILE A 32 -11.30 -6.62 -12.02
CA ILE A 32 -11.65 -5.69 -10.95
C ILE A 32 -10.49 -5.52 -9.97
N LEU A 33 -9.92 -6.63 -9.49
CA LEU A 33 -8.83 -6.60 -8.51
C LEU A 33 -7.56 -5.97 -9.10
N PHE A 34 -7.25 -6.26 -10.36
CA PHE A 34 -6.10 -5.69 -11.06
C PHE A 34 -6.24 -4.18 -11.29
N SER A 35 -7.45 -3.72 -11.61
CA SER A 35 -7.72 -2.29 -11.87
C SER A 35 -7.85 -1.46 -10.59
N SER A 36 -7.97 -2.10 -9.42
CA SER A 36 -8.23 -1.43 -8.16
C SER A 36 -6.94 -1.00 -7.47
N ASP A 37 -6.79 0.31 -7.26
CA ASP A 37 -5.69 0.91 -6.49
C ASP A 37 -5.80 0.66 -4.97
N LYS A 38 -6.96 0.21 -4.49
CA LYS A 38 -7.30 -0.01 -3.07
C LYS A 38 -7.93 -1.39 -2.86
N PRO A 39 -7.87 -1.94 -1.63
CA PRO A 39 -8.59 -3.18 -1.31
C PRO A 39 -10.10 -3.08 -1.55
N VAL A 40 -10.63 -4.10 -2.23
CA VAL A 40 -12.03 -4.19 -2.65
C VAL A 40 -12.77 -5.10 -1.68
N GLY A 41 -13.85 -4.59 -1.09
CA GLY A 41 -14.68 -5.38 -0.17
C GLY A 41 -15.59 -6.39 -0.87
N LEU A 42 -15.95 -7.44 -0.13
CA LEU A 42 -16.91 -8.48 -0.55
C LEU A 42 -18.17 -7.92 -1.18
N LYS A 43 -18.83 -6.95 -0.52
CA LYS A 43 -20.08 -6.36 -1.02
C LYS A 43 -19.92 -5.67 -2.38
N THR A 44 -18.75 -5.08 -2.64
CA THR A 44 -18.45 -4.42 -3.91
C THR A 44 -18.23 -5.46 -5.01
N LEU A 45 -17.49 -6.53 -4.71
CA LEU A 45 -17.32 -7.66 -5.63
C LEU A 45 -18.65 -8.37 -5.93
N GLN A 46 -19.47 -8.65 -4.91
CA GLN A 46 -20.81 -9.26 -5.09
C GLN A 46 -21.68 -8.45 -6.05
N ARG A 47 -21.68 -7.12 -5.91
CA ARG A 47 -22.42 -6.21 -6.81
C ARG A 47 -21.87 -6.25 -8.23
N ALA A 48 -20.55 -6.18 -8.39
CA ALA A 48 -19.91 -6.15 -9.70
C ALA A 48 -20.03 -7.48 -10.47
N LEU A 49 -19.91 -8.61 -9.76
CA LEU A 49 -20.02 -9.95 -10.35
C LEU A 49 -21.48 -10.47 -10.42
N ARG A 50 -22.45 -9.73 -9.87
CA ARG A 50 -23.85 -10.15 -9.72
C ARG A 50 -24.00 -11.49 -8.97
N ILE A 51 -23.11 -11.77 -8.02
CA ILE A 51 -23.13 -12.98 -7.18
C ILE A 51 -23.59 -12.60 -5.78
N ARG A 52 -24.75 -13.13 -5.35
CA ARG A 52 -25.28 -12.88 -3.99
C ARG A 52 -24.68 -13.78 -2.91
N SER A 53 -24.24 -14.98 -3.28
CA SER A 53 -23.69 -15.95 -2.32
C SER A 53 -22.22 -15.62 -2.00
N GLU A 54 -21.94 -15.25 -0.75
CA GLU A 54 -20.57 -15.04 -0.27
C GLU A 54 -19.69 -16.29 -0.40
N PRO A 55 -20.13 -17.52 -0.01
CA PRO A 55 -19.34 -18.73 -0.20
C PRO A 55 -18.94 -18.96 -1.66
N LYS A 56 -19.85 -18.69 -2.60
CA LYS A 56 -19.58 -18.82 -4.04
C LYS A 56 -18.54 -17.80 -4.50
N LEU A 57 -18.63 -16.55 -4.04
CA LEU A 57 -17.63 -15.53 -4.38
C LEU A 57 -16.25 -15.88 -3.80
N ARG A 58 -16.20 -16.33 -2.54
CA ARG A 58 -14.95 -16.77 -1.89
C ARG A 58 -14.33 -17.96 -2.63
N SER A 59 -15.12 -18.93 -3.11
CA SER A 59 -14.57 -20.06 -3.88
C SER A 59 -13.97 -19.62 -5.22
N ILE A 60 -14.57 -18.64 -5.90
CA ILE A 60 -14.04 -18.07 -7.14
C ILE A 60 -12.69 -17.38 -6.87
N ILE A 61 -12.63 -16.54 -5.83
CA ILE A 61 -11.39 -15.85 -5.45
C ILE A 61 -10.31 -16.84 -5.02
N GLU A 62 -10.66 -17.89 -4.28
CA GLU A 62 -9.71 -18.92 -3.86
C GLU A 62 -9.17 -19.71 -5.05
N SER A 63 -10.03 -20.07 -6.01
CA SER A 63 -9.60 -20.68 -7.26
C SER A 63 -8.65 -19.77 -8.04
N LEU A 64 -8.94 -18.46 -8.09
CA LEU A 64 -8.03 -17.47 -8.70
C LEU A 64 -6.70 -17.38 -7.94
N ARG A 65 -6.71 -17.42 -6.60
CA ARG A 65 -5.48 -17.45 -5.79
C ARG A 65 -4.60 -18.65 -6.12
N GLN A 66 -5.20 -19.82 -6.31
CA GLN A 66 -4.47 -21.03 -6.69
C GLN A 66 -3.82 -20.90 -8.07
N GLU A 67 -4.48 -20.29 -9.05
CA GLU A 67 -3.91 -20.05 -10.39
C GLU A 67 -2.74 -19.05 -10.39
N TYR A 68 -2.76 -18.10 -9.44
CA TYR A 68 -1.67 -17.15 -9.23
C TYR A 68 -0.57 -17.69 -8.31
N SER A 69 -0.72 -18.90 -7.77
CA SER A 69 0.33 -19.55 -6.98
C SER A 69 1.61 -19.69 -7.82
N GLY A 70 2.73 -19.23 -7.27
CA GLY A 70 4.02 -19.24 -7.96
C GLY A 70 4.24 -18.14 -9.01
N ARG A 71 3.23 -17.34 -9.35
CA ARG A 71 3.39 -16.17 -10.24
C ARG A 71 4.01 -14.99 -9.50
N ALA A 72 4.30 -13.90 -10.21
CA ALA A 72 4.87 -12.69 -9.61
C ALA A 72 3.85 -11.86 -8.80
N VAL A 73 2.57 -12.03 -9.13
CA VAL A 73 1.44 -11.32 -8.52
C VAL A 73 0.64 -12.30 -7.67
N GLU A 74 0.13 -11.84 -6.54
CA GLU A 74 -0.69 -12.61 -5.62
C GLU A 74 -1.97 -11.86 -5.27
N ILE A 75 -3.02 -12.60 -4.88
CA ILE A 75 -4.24 -12.04 -4.33
C ILE A 75 -4.28 -12.31 -2.83
N VAL A 76 -4.50 -11.25 -2.06
CA VAL A 76 -4.45 -11.24 -0.60
C VAL A 76 -5.79 -10.80 -0.04
N GLU A 77 -6.26 -11.52 0.97
CA GLU A 77 -7.38 -11.12 1.82
C GLU A 77 -6.84 -10.41 3.07
N LEU A 78 -7.39 -9.24 3.40
CA LEU A 78 -7.12 -8.50 4.63
C LEU A 78 -7.98 -9.02 5.78
N GLU A 79 -7.61 -8.69 7.02
CA GLU A 79 -8.34 -9.10 8.23
C GLU A 79 -9.81 -8.64 8.24
N ASP A 80 -10.12 -7.55 7.54
CA ASP A 80 -11.48 -7.01 7.39
C ASP A 80 -12.27 -7.59 6.20
N GLY A 81 -11.76 -8.66 5.56
CA GLY A 81 -12.42 -9.37 4.48
C GLY A 81 -12.37 -8.64 3.13
N ARG A 82 -11.48 -7.65 2.95
CA ARG A 82 -11.22 -7.01 1.66
C ARG A 82 -10.13 -7.74 0.89
N PHE A 83 -10.25 -7.78 -0.42
CA PHE A 83 -9.31 -8.43 -1.33
C PHE A 83 -8.55 -7.41 -2.16
N PHE A 84 -7.28 -7.70 -2.47
CA PHE A 84 -6.50 -6.91 -3.41
C PHE A 84 -5.46 -7.77 -4.11
N MET A 85 -5.12 -7.38 -5.33
CA MET A 85 -4.06 -7.99 -6.11
C MET A 85 -2.79 -7.16 -5.94
N ARG A 86 -1.67 -7.79 -5.58
CA ARG A 86 -0.38 -7.11 -5.39
C ARG A 86 0.80 -7.91 -5.95
N LEU A 87 1.89 -7.20 -6.22
CA LEU A 87 3.18 -7.85 -6.46
C LEU A 87 3.63 -8.57 -5.19
N ARG A 88 4.17 -9.78 -5.35
CA ARG A 88 4.73 -10.53 -4.23
C ARG A 88 5.87 -9.76 -3.54
N PRO A 89 5.96 -9.83 -2.20
CA PRO A 89 6.91 -9.03 -1.44
C PRO A 89 8.37 -9.35 -1.76
N ASP A 90 8.71 -10.61 -2.08
CA ASP A 90 10.06 -11.03 -2.46
C ASP A 90 10.52 -10.46 -3.82
N LEU A 91 9.57 -10.13 -4.70
CA LEU A 91 9.85 -9.54 -6.01
C LEU A 91 9.82 -8.01 -6.02
N ALA A 92 9.33 -7.39 -4.94
CA ALA A 92 9.16 -5.95 -4.82
C ALA A 92 10.46 -5.16 -5.04
N GLN A 93 11.60 -5.70 -4.63
CA GLN A 93 12.90 -5.04 -4.81
C GLN A 93 13.30 -4.89 -6.29
N TYR A 94 12.93 -5.85 -7.14
CA TYR A 94 13.25 -5.82 -8.57
C TYR A 94 12.33 -4.86 -9.32
N ALA A 95 11.05 -4.80 -8.94
CA ALA A 95 10.07 -3.91 -9.54
C ALA A 95 10.23 -2.43 -9.11
N LYS A 96 10.93 -2.17 -7.99
CA LYS A 96 11.07 -0.83 -7.39
C LYS A 96 11.55 0.25 -8.36
N ARG A 97 12.40 -0.09 -9.32
CA ARG A 97 12.94 0.85 -10.33
C ARG A 97 11.91 1.24 -11.41
N PHE A 98 10.89 0.42 -11.61
CA PHE A 98 9.87 0.59 -12.65
C PHE A 98 8.58 1.23 -12.12
N THR A 99 8.46 1.39 -10.80
CA THR A 99 7.29 2.02 -10.18
C THR A 99 7.27 3.52 -10.46
N ARG A 100 6.22 4.01 -11.14
CA ARG A 100 6.03 5.45 -11.43
C ARG A 100 5.88 6.30 -10.17
N ARG A 101 5.33 5.73 -9.09
CA ARG A 101 5.24 6.36 -7.78
C ARG A 101 6.58 6.23 -7.06
N LYS A 102 7.41 7.28 -7.11
CA LYS A 102 8.66 7.32 -6.34
C LYS A 102 8.36 7.13 -4.85
N ALA A 103 9.01 6.15 -4.24
CA ALA A 103 8.97 5.95 -2.80
C ALA A 103 9.36 7.25 -2.07
N LEU A 104 8.78 7.50 -0.91
CA LEU A 104 9.16 8.65 -0.09
C LEU A 104 10.62 8.47 0.36
N PRO A 105 11.47 9.51 0.25
CA PRO A 105 12.81 9.47 0.81
C PRO A 105 12.76 9.15 2.31
N HIS A 106 13.78 8.45 2.81
CA HIS A 106 13.82 8.04 4.21
C HIS A 106 13.68 9.22 5.20
N GLY A 107 14.26 10.39 4.87
CA GLY A 107 14.08 11.61 5.66
C GLY A 107 12.62 12.07 5.73
N VAL A 108 11.88 11.97 4.62
CA VAL A 108 10.46 12.33 4.53
C VAL A 108 9.60 11.31 5.28
N LEU A 109 9.90 10.01 5.18
CA LEU A 109 9.22 8.96 5.94
C LEU A 109 9.39 9.14 7.46
N LYS A 110 10.60 9.49 7.92
CA LYS A 110 10.84 9.78 9.34
C LYS A 110 9.98 10.95 9.82
N THR A 111 9.90 12.01 9.03
CA THR A 111 9.07 13.18 9.36
C THR A 111 7.58 12.86 9.35
N LEU A 112 7.12 12.03 8.41
CA LEU A 112 5.75 11.51 8.42
C LEU A 112 5.46 10.71 9.69
N ALA A 113 6.36 9.80 10.09
CA ALA A 113 6.21 9.01 11.30
C ALA A 113 6.16 9.89 12.56
N THR A 114 6.99 10.94 12.63
CA THR A 114 6.94 11.93 13.72
C THR A 114 5.57 12.62 13.79
N ILE A 115 5.05 13.11 12.66
CA ILE A 115 3.73 13.76 12.62
C ILE A 115 2.63 12.79 13.03
N ALA A 116 2.60 11.58 12.45
CA ALA A 116 1.60 10.55 12.74
C ALA A 116 1.58 10.14 14.22
N TYR A 117 2.74 10.07 14.86
CA TYR A 117 2.85 9.67 16.27
C TYR A 117 2.45 10.78 17.26
N TYR A 118 2.80 12.03 16.96
CA TYR A 118 2.60 13.18 17.85
C TYR A 118 1.42 14.09 17.47
N GLN A 119 0.57 13.68 16.52
CA GLN A 119 -0.57 14.49 16.12
C GLN A 119 -1.59 14.65 17.27
N PRO A 120 -2.21 15.84 17.42
CA PRO A 120 -1.97 17.06 16.65
C PRO A 120 -0.62 17.72 17.00
N LEU A 121 0.23 17.99 15.99
CA LEU A 121 1.62 18.45 16.21
C LEU A 121 1.83 19.88 15.69
N PRO A 122 2.28 20.85 16.50
CA PRO A 122 2.63 22.18 16.02
C PRO A 122 3.85 22.16 15.07
N MET A 123 3.86 23.02 14.06
CA MET A 123 4.94 23.10 13.09
C MET A 123 6.29 23.49 13.72
N SER A 124 6.25 24.35 14.74
CA SER A 124 7.44 24.71 15.55
C SER A 124 8.05 23.49 16.24
N SER A 125 7.22 22.62 16.82
CA SER A 125 7.65 21.38 17.45
C SER A 125 8.23 20.40 16.44
N LEU A 126 7.63 20.29 15.25
CA LEU A 126 8.20 19.46 14.18
C LEU A 126 9.60 19.96 13.76
N ALA A 127 9.74 21.28 13.60
CA ALA A 127 11.03 21.89 13.26
C ALA A 127 12.09 21.65 14.33
N ALA A 128 11.71 21.68 15.61
CA ALA A 128 12.62 21.34 16.72
C ALA A 128 13.07 19.87 16.69
N ILE A 129 12.18 18.93 16.32
CA ILE A 129 12.50 17.48 16.29
C ILE A 129 13.29 17.08 15.04
N ARG A 130 12.96 17.63 13.87
CA ARG A 130 13.51 17.19 12.57
C ARG A 130 14.58 18.13 12.00
N GLY A 131 14.73 19.34 12.56
CA GLY A 131 15.71 20.33 12.13
C GLY A 131 15.37 21.01 10.81
N LYS A 132 16.41 21.53 10.13
CA LYS A 132 16.31 22.43 8.97
C LYS A 132 15.47 21.91 7.79
N ASP A 133 15.41 20.60 7.59
CA ASP A 133 14.70 20.00 6.45
C ASP A 133 13.21 19.76 6.71
N ALA A 134 12.71 20.02 7.93
CA ALA A 134 11.33 19.76 8.33
C ALA A 134 10.32 20.41 7.38
N TYR A 135 10.54 21.69 7.03
CA TYR A 135 9.65 22.44 6.13
C TYR A 135 9.61 21.85 4.72
N ARG A 136 10.77 21.49 4.15
CA ARG A 136 10.86 20.88 2.81
C ARG A 136 10.16 19.53 2.79
N GLN A 137 10.39 18.71 3.82
CA GLN A 137 9.80 17.38 3.93
C GLN A 137 8.29 17.46 4.17
N LEU A 138 7.81 18.43 4.97
CA LEU A 138 6.38 18.67 5.15
C LEU A 138 5.70 19.05 3.82
N ARG A 139 6.30 19.93 3.01
CA ARG A 139 5.73 20.29 1.69
C ARG A 139 5.47 19.05 0.82
N ILE A 140 6.45 18.14 0.76
CA ILE A 140 6.30 16.87 0.02
C ILE A 140 5.14 16.04 0.59
N LEU A 141 4.98 15.98 1.91
CA LEU A 141 3.90 15.22 2.56
C LEU A 141 2.51 15.82 2.29
N VAL A 142 2.41 17.15 2.28
CA VAL A 142 1.18 17.87 1.95
C VAL A 142 0.84 17.72 0.47
N GLU A 143 1.81 17.85 -0.44
CA GLU A 143 1.64 17.60 -1.88
C GLU A 143 1.17 16.17 -2.18
N ARG A 144 1.63 15.20 -1.37
CA ARG A 144 1.21 13.80 -1.45
C ARG A 144 -0.16 13.54 -0.79
N GLY A 145 -0.75 14.54 -0.16
CA GLY A 145 -2.02 14.44 0.57
C GLY A 145 -1.97 13.54 1.80
N LEU A 146 -0.79 13.25 2.36
CA LEU A 146 -0.62 12.38 3.54
C LEU A 146 -0.76 13.13 4.87
N VAL A 147 -0.48 14.43 4.84
CA VAL A 147 -0.56 15.34 5.99
C VAL A 147 -1.32 16.59 5.57
N GLU A 148 -2.13 17.10 6.48
CA GLU A 148 -2.80 18.39 6.37
C GLU A 148 -2.27 19.37 7.41
N THR A 149 -2.42 20.66 7.10
CA THR A 149 -1.97 21.76 7.95
C THR A 149 -3.14 22.68 8.27
N GLU A 150 -3.47 22.83 9.55
CA GLU A 150 -4.48 23.76 10.03
C GLU A 150 -3.81 24.99 10.65
N LYS A 151 -4.26 26.20 10.32
CA LYS A 151 -3.71 27.42 10.96
C LYS A 151 -4.25 27.55 12.38
N SER A 152 -3.37 27.68 13.36
CA SER A 152 -3.72 27.93 14.76
C SER A 152 -2.86 29.08 15.30
N GLY A 153 -3.44 30.28 15.31
CA GLY A 153 -2.74 31.51 15.71
C GLY A 153 -1.49 31.78 14.86
N ARG A 154 -0.32 31.82 15.50
CA ARG A 154 0.98 32.13 14.86
C ARG A 154 1.70 30.92 14.27
N THR A 155 1.13 29.72 14.41
CA THR A 155 1.72 28.47 13.93
C THR A 155 0.69 27.64 13.17
N SER A 156 1.14 26.54 12.58
CA SER A 156 0.25 25.56 11.94
C SER A 156 0.29 24.26 12.74
N VAL A 157 -0.86 23.63 12.90
CA VAL A 157 -1.01 22.31 13.51
C VAL A 157 -1.09 21.27 12.39
N LEU A 158 -0.34 20.19 12.54
CA LEU A 158 -0.17 19.13 11.56
C LEU A 158 -0.96 17.89 11.99
N ARG A 159 -1.67 17.28 11.04
CA ARG A 159 -2.42 16.02 11.22
C ARG A 159 -2.29 15.12 10.00
N THR A 160 -2.42 13.81 10.18
CA THR A 160 -2.54 12.83 9.09
C THR A 160 -3.92 12.93 8.46
N THR A 161 -4.00 12.69 7.17
CA THR A 161 -5.27 12.73 6.42
C THR A 161 -5.97 11.37 6.37
N GLN A 162 -7.19 11.35 5.83
CA GLN A 162 -7.89 10.11 5.50
C GLN A 162 -7.11 9.23 4.51
N LEU A 163 -6.38 9.83 3.57
CA LEU A 163 -5.55 9.09 2.62
C LEU A 163 -4.46 8.28 3.34
N PHE A 164 -3.85 8.84 4.39
CA PHE A 164 -2.90 8.11 5.22
C PHE A 164 -3.58 6.89 5.85
N ALA A 165 -4.72 7.10 6.51
CA ALA A 165 -5.47 6.04 7.19
C ALA A 165 -5.81 4.87 6.24
N ASP A 166 -6.31 5.19 5.04
CA ASP A 166 -6.61 4.21 4.00
C ASP A 166 -5.37 3.41 3.54
N LEU A 167 -4.24 4.09 3.34
CA LEU A 167 -2.98 3.46 2.88
C LEU A 167 -2.41 2.51 3.92
N PHE A 168 -2.58 2.81 5.20
CA PHE A 168 -2.08 2.00 6.31
C PHE A 168 -3.12 1.04 6.89
N GLY A 169 -4.35 1.03 6.35
CA GLY A 169 -5.42 0.13 6.77
C GLY A 169 -5.88 0.38 8.21
N VAL A 170 -5.84 1.64 8.67
CA VAL A 170 -6.28 2.03 10.01
C VAL A 170 -7.43 3.02 9.93
N GLU A 171 -8.20 3.14 11.00
CA GLU A 171 -9.15 4.24 11.14
C GLU A 171 -8.41 5.57 11.25
N ASN A 172 -8.99 6.64 10.70
CA ASN A 172 -8.43 7.99 10.76
C ASN A 172 -8.65 8.63 12.13
N ASN A 173 -7.99 8.05 13.13
CA ASN A 173 -8.08 8.43 14.52
C ASN A 173 -6.66 8.53 15.11
N PRO A 174 -6.32 9.59 15.87
CA PRO A 174 -4.97 9.76 16.41
C PRO A 174 -4.46 8.56 17.23
N GLN A 175 -5.33 7.94 18.03
CA GLN A 175 -4.99 6.80 18.90
C GLN A 175 -4.65 5.54 18.08
N THR A 176 -5.45 5.22 17.06
CA THR A 176 -5.22 4.06 16.19
C THR A 176 -3.94 4.24 15.37
N VAL A 177 -3.72 5.44 14.83
CA VAL A 177 -2.50 5.79 14.10
C VAL A 177 -1.27 5.70 15.00
N ARG A 178 -1.34 6.19 16.24
CA ARG A 178 -0.21 6.09 17.18
C ARG A 178 0.11 4.64 17.55
N SER A 179 -0.93 3.80 17.73
CA SER A 179 -0.78 2.37 17.98
C SER A 179 -0.09 1.67 16.80
N LEU A 180 -0.51 1.97 15.57
CA LEU A 180 0.14 1.46 14.35
C LEU A 180 1.64 1.77 14.30
N ILE A 181 2.00 3.05 14.48
CA ILE A 181 3.41 3.47 14.42
C ILE A 181 4.21 2.77 15.53
N SER A 182 3.65 2.65 16.73
CA SER A 182 4.30 1.96 17.86
C SER A 182 4.56 0.48 17.54
N LYS A 183 3.58 -0.20 16.94
CA LYS A 183 3.71 -1.61 16.49
C LYS A 183 4.79 -1.75 15.40
N MET A 184 4.81 -0.85 14.42
CA MET A 184 5.81 -0.87 13.35
C MET A 184 7.24 -0.67 13.88
N ILE A 185 7.44 0.24 14.84
CA ILE A 185 8.74 0.44 15.49
C ILE A 185 9.18 -0.83 16.22
N ALA A 186 8.28 -1.44 17.00
CA ALA A 186 8.57 -2.68 17.74
C ALA A 186 8.94 -3.84 16.80
N GLN A 187 8.25 -3.99 15.67
CA GLN A 187 8.56 -5.02 14.66
C GLN A 187 9.91 -4.79 13.98
N THR A 188 10.24 -3.52 13.68
CA THR A 188 11.51 -3.15 13.04
C THR A 188 12.71 -3.47 13.94
N GLN A 189 12.58 -3.25 15.26
CA GLN A 189 13.62 -3.59 16.23
C GLN A 189 13.82 -5.11 16.34
N LYS A 190 12.73 -5.90 16.37
CA LYS A 190 12.83 -7.37 16.39
C LYS A 190 13.55 -7.93 15.15
N GLN A 191 13.21 -7.43 13.96
CA GLN A 191 13.86 -7.86 12.72
C GLN A 191 15.35 -7.47 12.67
N GLY A 192 15.70 -6.27 13.14
CA GLY A 192 17.09 -5.79 13.21
C GLY A 192 17.96 -6.60 14.17
N ILE A 193 17.39 -7.02 15.31
CA ILE A 193 18.06 -7.88 16.29
C ILE A 193 18.27 -9.29 15.72
N GLU A 194 17.24 -9.89 15.10
CA GLU A 194 17.34 -11.22 14.48
C GLU A 194 18.32 -11.25 13.29
N THR A 195 18.33 -10.22 12.45
CA THR A 195 19.32 -10.13 11.36
C THR A 195 20.73 -9.96 11.92
N SER A 196 20.93 -9.16 12.96
CA SER A 196 22.25 -9.00 13.59
C SER A 196 22.76 -10.30 14.21
N LEU A 197 21.89 -11.07 14.88
CA LEU A 197 22.21 -12.39 15.45
C LEU A 197 22.58 -13.43 14.38
N LYS A 198 21.87 -13.44 13.24
CA LYS A 198 22.16 -14.35 12.11
C LYS A 198 23.50 -14.04 11.43
N HIS A 199 23.92 -12.77 11.36
CA HIS A 199 25.22 -12.39 10.81
C HIS A 199 26.36 -12.67 11.80
N ALA A 200 26.14 -12.50 13.11
CA ALA A 200 27.13 -12.85 14.14
C ALA A 200 27.43 -14.37 14.18
N SER A 201 26.41 -15.23 14.02
CA SER A 201 26.58 -16.69 14.02
C SER A 201 27.36 -17.23 12.81
N LYS A 202 27.29 -16.56 11.63
CA LYS A 202 28.02 -16.96 10.41
C LYS A 202 29.53 -16.63 10.43
N ASN A 203 29.98 -15.69 11.25
CA ASN A 203 31.39 -15.29 11.29
C ASN A 203 32.24 -16.18 12.22
N ASN A 204 31.61 -16.97 13.11
CA ASN A 204 32.33 -17.80 14.08
C ASN A 204 32.75 -19.19 13.54
N THR A 205 32.39 -19.55 12.31
CA THR A 205 32.74 -20.84 11.68
C THR A 205 33.91 -20.76 10.69
N LYS A 206 34.50 -19.56 10.46
CA LYS A 206 35.60 -19.39 9.49
C LYS A 206 37.00 -19.21 10.10
N ASN A 207 37.13 -19.16 11.43
CA ASN A 207 38.43 -19.11 12.11
C ASN A 207 38.76 -20.48 12.71
N GLY A 208 38.98 -21.47 11.85
CA GLY A 208 39.64 -22.72 12.23
C GLY A 208 41.15 -22.49 12.46
N PRO A 209 41.81 -23.27 13.33
CA PRO A 209 43.18 -22.99 13.76
C PRO A 209 44.17 -23.08 12.60
N VAL A 210 44.94 -22.01 12.40
CA VAL A 210 46.06 -21.94 11.45
C VAL A 210 47.16 -22.86 11.96
N ALA A 211 47.32 -24.02 11.32
CA ALA A 211 48.42 -24.94 11.62
C ALA A 211 49.75 -24.29 11.18
N HIS A 212 50.54 -23.84 12.16
CA HIS A 212 51.91 -23.40 11.94
C HIS A 212 52.76 -24.61 11.53
N ARG A 213 53.21 -24.63 10.27
CA ARG A 213 54.37 -25.45 9.87
C ARG A 213 55.63 -24.59 10.06
N HIS A 214 56.59 -25.14 10.78
CA HIS A 214 57.96 -24.67 10.77
C HIS A 214 58.87 -25.77 10.20
N PRO A 215 59.97 -25.35 9.57
CA PRO A 215 60.69 -26.13 8.55
C PRO A 215 61.41 -27.37 9.08
#